data_AF-A0A531K5U9-F1
#
_entry.id   AF-A0A531K5U9-F1
#
_cell.length_a   1.000
_cell.length_b   1.000
_cell.length_c   1.000
_cell.angle_alpha   90.00
_cell.angle_beta   90.00
_cell.angle_gamma   90.00
#
_symmetry.space_group_name_H-M   'P 1'
#
loop_
_entity.id
_entity.type
_entity.pdbx_description
1 polymer ?
#
loop_
_entity_poly.entity_id
_entity_poly.type
_entity_poly.pdbx_seq_one_letter_code
_entity_poly.pdbx_strand_id
1 'polypeptide(L)'
;MPKSPMPFFWYELMTTDLDAAEAFYTAVVGWKGQPFDTSPGMPRYIVMNVGERGVGGLMTLPEDAAKMGMPPAWLGYIHTKDADGAT
;
A
#
# COMPACT_ATOMS: atom_id res chain seq x y z
N MET A 1 -10.71 20.54 11.47
CA MET A 1 -9.46 20.01 10.89
C MET A 1 -8.63 19.41 12.02
N PRO A 2 -8.13 18.17 11.92
CA PRO A 2 -7.36 17.58 13.01
C PRO A 2 -6.03 18.32 13.19
N LYS A 3 -5.69 18.62 14.45
CA LYS A 3 -4.48 19.33 14.91
C LYS A 3 -3.40 18.33 15.37
N SER A 4 -2.97 17.41 14.53
CA SER A 4 -1.84 16.51 14.85
C SER A 4 -0.68 16.78 13.89
N PRO A 5 0.58 16.87 14.38
CA PRO A 5 1.73 16.93 13.50
C PRO A 5 1.84 15.58 12.79
N MET A 6 1.48 15.57 11.51
CA MET A 6 1.75 14.49 10.57
C MET A 6 1.03 13.15 10.86
N PRO A 7 -0.28 13.02 10.59
CA PRO A 7 -0.96 11.74 10.72
C PRO A 7 -0.47 10.74 9.67
N PHE A 8 -0.39 9.47 10.04
CA PHE A 8 -0.40 8.39 9.05
C PHE A 8 -1.63 8.55 8.15
N PHE A 9 -1.43 8.54 6.84
CA PHE A 9 -2.50 8.79 5.87
C PHE A 9 -2.69 7.65 4.87
N TRP A 10 -1.70 6.76 4.74
CA TRP A 10 -1.76 5.60 3.87
C TRP A 10 -0.98 4.42 4.45
N TYR A 11 -1.37 3.21 4.08
CA TYR A 11 -0.67 1.98 4.43
C TYR A 11 -0.50 1.14 3.17
N GLU A 12 0.67 0.54 3.00
CA GLU A 12 1.04 -0.26 1.83
C GLU A 12 1.55 -1.61 2.28
N LEU A 13 1.03 -2.68 1.68
CA LEU A 13 1.62 -3.99 1.80
C LEU A 13 2.53 -4.25 0.60
N MET A 14 3.82 -4.37 0.87
CA MET A 14 4.77 -4.95 -0.07
C MET A 14 4.79 -6.46 0.13
N THR A 15 4.42 -7.21 -0.90
CA THR A 15 4.31 -8.68 -0.85
C THR A 15 4.95 -9.35 -2.05
N THR A 16 5.34 -10.61 -1.92
CA THR A 16 5.81 -11.44 -3.04
C THR A 16 4.69 -12.04 -3.87
N ASP A 17 3.45 -12.00 -3.36
CA ASP A 17 2.26 -12.53 -4.03
C ASP A 17 1.07 -11.57 -3.80
N LEU A 18 0.75 -10.80 -4.84
CA LEU A 18 -0.33 -9.82 -4.82
C LEU A 18 -1.71 -10.48 -4.79
N ASP A 19 -1.89 -11.54 -5.58
CA ASP A 19 -3.19 -12.21 -5.72
C ASP A 19 -3.55 -12.95 -4.43
N ALA A 20 -2.57 -13.62 -3.81
CA ALA A 20 -2.78 -14.25 -2.52
C ALA A 20 -3.07 -13.23 -1.41
N ALA A 21 -2.40 -12.08 -1.41
CA ALA A 21 -2.65 -11.03 -0.44
C ALA A 21 -4.07 -10.43 -0.61
N GLU A 22 -4.47 -10.10 -1.85
CA GLU A 22 -5.81 -9.60 -2.14
C GLU A 22 -6.88 -10.59 -1.71
N ALA A 23 -6.72 -11.88 -2.08
CA ALA A 23 -7.65 -12.94 -1.70
C ALA A 23 -7.74 -13.12 -0.18
N PHE A 24 -6.60 -13.09 0.52
CA PHE A 24 -6.53 -13.21 1.97
C PHE A 24 -7.28 -12.08 2.68
N TYR A 25 -6.97 -10.82 2.39
CA TYR A 25 -7.64 -9.69 3.05
C TYR A 25 -9.11 -9.57 2.64
N THR A 26 -9.46 -9.99 1.43
CA THR A 26 -10.86 -10.12 1.02
C THR A 26 -11.60 -11.13 1.90
N ALA A 27 -11.01 -12.29 2.17
CA ALA A 27 -11.64 -13.35 2.96
C ALA A 27 -11.70 -13.02 4.46
N VAL A 28 -10.63 -12.45 5.03
CA VAL A 28 -10.49 -12.25 6.47
C VAL A 28 -11.19 -10.98 6.95
N VAL A 29 -11.04 -9.87 6.23
CA VAL A 29 -11.57 -8.55 6.67
C VAL A 29 -12.57 -7.94 5.69
N GLY A 30 -12.88 -8.63 4.58
CA GLY A 30 -13.93 -8.21 3.64
C GLY A 30 -13.53 -7.05 2.71
N TRP A 31 -12.26 -6.63 2.72
CA TRP A 31 -11.79 -5.56 1.83
C TRP A 31 -11.89 -5.98 0.36
N LYS A 32 -11.98 -5.00 -0.54
CA LYS A 32 -12.11 -5.26 -1.98
C LYS A 32 -10.99 -4.59 -2.76
N GLY A 33 -10.25 -5.38 -3.52
CA GLY A 33 -9.20 -4.84 -4.39
C GLY A 33 -9.78 -4.16 -5.62
N GLN A 34 -9.16 -3.06 -6.00
CA GLN A 34 -9.40 -2.33 -7.24
C GLN A 34 -8.05 -2.02 -7.88
N PRO A 35 -7.80 -2.45 -9.13
CA PRO A 35 -6.60 -2.06 -9.86
C PRO A 35 -6.48 -0.54 -9.96
N PHE A 36 -5.30 -0.01 -9.65
CA PHE A 36 -4.98 1.40 -9.79
C PHE A 36 -3.96 1.59 -10.90
N ASP A 37 -4.23 2.55 -11.79
CA ASP A 37 -3.40 2.93 -12.93
C ASP A 37 -2.86 1.75 -13.76
N THR A 38 -3.61 1.37 -14.79
CA THR A 38 -3.25 0.29 -15.71
C THR A 38 -2.43 0.77 -16.91
N SER A 39 -1.73 1.90 -16.78
CA SER A 39 -0.90 2.46 -17.85
C SER A 39 0.27 1.54 -18.20
N PRO A 40 0.64 1.41 -19.49
CA PRO A 40 1.76 0.56 -19.90
C PRO A 40 3.07 0.95 -19.20
N GLY A 41 3.77 -0.04 -18.64
CA GLY A 41 5.07 0.14 -17.98
C GLY A 41 4.99 0.46 -16.49
N MET A 42 3.81 0.67 -15.93
CA MET A 42 3.63 0.81 -14.48
C MET A 42 3.55 -0.57 -13.81
N PRO A 43 4.25 -0.79 -12.68
CA PRO A 43 4.05 -1.98 -11.87
C PRO A 43 2.60 -2.09 -11.42
N ARG A 44 2.07 -3.33 -11.37
CA ARG A 44 0.71 -3.57 -10.89
C ARG A 44 0.55 -3.05 -9.46
N TYR A 45 -0.49 -2.24 -9.25
CA TYR A 45 -0.89 -1.72 -7.96
C TYR A 45 -2.37 -1.98 -7.71
N ILE A 46 -2.72 -2.35 -6.48
CA ILE A 46 -4.11 -2.63 -6.08
C ILE A 46 -4.45 -1.76 -4.88
N VAL A 47 -5.51 -0.95 -5.00
CA VAL A 47 -6.10 -0.25 -3.86
C VAL A 47 -7.10 -1.18 -3.19
N MET A 48 -6.93 -1.41 -1.88
CA MET A 48 -7.86 -2.16 -1.05
C MET A 48 -8.91 -1.19 -0.47
N ASN A 49 -10.18 -1.52 -0.66
CA ASN A 49 -11.32 -0.68 -0.31
C ASN A 49 -12.17 -1.27 0.82
N VAL A 50 -12.70 -0.39 1.67
CA VAL A 50 -13.86 -0.63 2.55
C VAL A 50 -15.03 0.21 2.02
N GLY A 51 -16.02 -0.44 1.41
CA GLY A 51 -17.03 0.27 0.62
C GLY A 51 -16.36 0.99 -0.56
N GLU A 52 -16.60 2.30 -0.68
CA GLU A 52 -15.99 3.15 -1.71
C GLU A 52 -14.68 3.81 -1.26
N ARG A 53 -14.23 3.55 -0.03
CA ARG A 53 -13.04 4.20 0.54
C ARG A 53 -11.82 3.31 0.42
N GLY A 54 -10.79 3.81 -0.27
CA GLY A 54 -9.44 3.24 -0.23
C GLY A 54 -8.83 3.34 1.16
N VAL A 55 -8.36 2.20 1.69
CA VAL A 55 -7.77 2.10 3.04
C VAL A 55 -6.31 1.65 3.02
N GLY A 56 -5.82 1.14 1.89
CA GLY A 56 -4.42 0.80 1.72
C GLY A 56 -4.10 0.29 0.31
N GLY A 57 -2.83 0.09 0.05
CA GLY A 57 -2.30 -0.44 -1.21
C GLY A 57 -1.69 -1.82 -1.07
N LEU A 58 -1.70 -2.57 -2.15
CA LEU A 58 -0.85 -3.74 -2.36
C LEU A 58 0.07 -3.47 -3.54
N MET A 59 1.35 -3.75 -3.35
CA MET A 59 2.34 -3.75 -4.42
C MET A 59 3.30 -4.94 -4.30
N THR A 60 3.91 -5.31 -5.43
CA THR A 60 4.98 -6.31 -5.42
C THR A 60 6.19 -5.75 -4.67
N LEU A 61 6.75 -6.55 -3.75
CA LEU A 61 8.02 -6.26 -3.10
C LEU A 61 9.12 -6.10 -4.19
N PRO A 62 9.82 -4.95 -4.26
CA PRO A 62 10.86 -4.75 -5.26
C PRO A 62 11.97 -5.80 -5.16
N GLU A 63 12.43 -6.31 -6.29
CA GLU A 63 13.42 -7.41 -6.31
C GLU A 63 14.69 -7.09 -5.54
N ASP A 64 15.21 -5.85 -5.65
CA ASP A 64 16.44 -5.47 -4.97
C ASP A 64 16.25 -5.42 -3.45
N ALA A 65 15.07 -5.00 -2.97
CA ALA A 65 14.73 -5.09 -1.56
C ALA A 65 14.65 -6.55 -1.09
N ALA A 66 14.04 -7.44 -1.89
CA ALA A 66 13.99 -8.87 -1.61
C ALA A 66 15.39 -9.51 -1.56
N LYS A 67 16.28 -9.15 -2.50
CA LYS A 67 17.69 -9.60 -2.55
C LYS A 67 18.48 -9.12 -1.33
N MET A 68 18.14 -7.97 -0.76
CA MET A 68 18.68 -7.47 0.51
C MET A 68 18.06 -8.13 1.75
N GLY A 69 17.17 -9.11 1.57
CA GLY A 69 16.56 -9.88 2.67
C GLY A 69 15.35 -9.22 3.32
N MET A 70 14.75 -8.20 2.70
CA MET A 70 13.51 -7.60 3.20
C MET A 70 12.35 -8.61 3.08
N PRO A 71 11.64 -8.94 4.17
CA PRO A 71 10.44 -9.76 4.10
C PRO A 71 9.23 -8.93 3.62
N PRO A 72 8.13 -9.59 3.17
CA PRO A 72 6.84 -8.93 3.02
C PRO A 72 6.44 -8.16 4.28
N ALA A 73 6.00 -6.92 4.12
CA ALA A 73 5.72 -6.04 5.25
C ALA A 73 4.68 -4.96 4.92
N TRP A 74 3.94 -4.55 5.96
CA TRP A 74 3.13 -3.33 5.94
C TRP A 74 4.00 -2.11 6.25
N LEU A 75 3.87 -1.07 5.44
CA LEU A 75 4.52 0.23 5.60
C LEU A 75 3.45 1.29 5.82
N GLY A 76 3.71 2.23 6.72
CA GLY A 76 2.85 3.39 6.95
C GLY A 76 3.46 4.65 6.35
N TYR A 77 2.65 5.42 5.63
CA TYR A 77 3.05 6.73 5.09
C TYR A 77 2.53 7.83 6.00
N ILE A 78 3.43 8.76 6.32
CA ILE A 78 3.14 9.92 7.14
C ILE A 78 2.95 11.12 6.21
N HIS A 79 1.87 11.87 6.40
CA HIS A 79 1.57 13.02 5.55
C HIS A 79 2.46 14.21 5.92
N THR A 80 3.17 14.76 4.93
CA THR A 80 3.87 16.05 5.02
C THR A 80 3.45 16.98 3.88
N LYS A 81 3.58 18.28 4.11
CA LYS A 81 3.42 19.29 3.05
C LYS A 81 4.65 19.40 2.15
N ASP A 82 5.80 18.98 2.66
CA ASP A 82 7.10 19.03 2.02
C ASP A 82 7.88 17.77 2.40
N ALA A 83 8.12 16.89 1.44
CA ALA A 83 8.83 15.63 1.66
C ALA A 83 10.32 15.84 1.90
N ASP A 84 10.91 16.82 1.21
CA ASP A 84 12.35 17.11 1.28
C ASP A 84 12.69 17.81 2.60
N GLY A 85 11.77 18.64 3.11
CA GLY A 85 11.89 19.34 4.39
C GLY A 85 11.38 18.58 5.62
N ALA A 86 10.90 17.34 5.47
CA ALA A 86 10.38 16.55 6.59
C ALA A 86 11.50 15.95 7.45
N THR A 87 11.34 15.98 8.78
CA THR A 87 12.31 15.44 9.77
C THR A 87 11.64 14.53 10.78
#